data_AF-A0A9D6YIE5-F1
#
_entry.id   AF-A0A9D6YIE5-F1
#
_cell.length_a   1.000
_cell.length_b   1.000
_cell.length_c   1.000
_cell.angle_alpha   90.00
_cell.angle_beta   90.00
_cell.angle_gamma   90.00
#
_symmetry.space_group_name_H-M   'P 1'
#
loop_
_entity.id
_entity.type
_entity.pdbx_description
1 polymer ?
#
loop_
_entity_poly.entity_id
_entity_poly.type
_entity_poly.pdbx_seq_one_letter_code
_entity_poly.pdbx_strand_id
1 'polypeptide(L)'
;METTDIFTKRFTETLQRLVDHHHVIYPTLPPKGRYFEYLVEKAFRTIRAPATWVKPSTPNAPREDLIVGETRISIKTEAGPKTSPKFIHITKLLTTEKRPWTADSLIQRTIQHLSRYERILMLRAILKLKCQIRRLTVTECQLLLEWDIEPTD
;
A
#
# COMPACT_ATOMS: atom_id res chain seq x y z
N MET A 1 -12.59 11.99 -19.07
CA MET A 1 -11.76 10.85 -19.52
C MET A 1 -11.88 9.76 -18.46
N GLU A 2 -12.35 8.57 -18.82
CA GLU A 2 -12.27 7.42 -17.91
C GLU A 2 -10.81 7.13 -17.63
N THR A 3 -10.36 7.39 -16.40
CA THR A 3 -9.04 6.97 -15.94
C THR A 3 -9.00 5.45 -15.94
N THR A 4 -8.31 4.86 -16.90
CA THR A 4 -8.06 3.42 -16.94
C THR A 4 -7.33 3.03 -15.65
N ASP A 5 -7.94 2.17 -14.84
CA ASP A 5 -7.36 1.73 -13.57
C ASP A 5 -6.06 0.95 -13.82
N ILE A 6 -4.94 1.49 -13.30
CA ILE A 6 -3.61 0.86 -13.38
C ILE A 6 -3.58 -0.53 -12.72
N PHE A 7 -4.46 -0.78 -11.75
CA PHE A 7 -4.61 -2.06 -11.08
C PHE A 7 -5.70 -2.89 -11.75
N THR A 8 -5.46 -3.24 -13.01
CA THR A 8 -6.36 -4.08 -13.81
C THR A 8 -6.70 -5.40 -13.11
N LYS A 9 -7.80 -6.04 -13.53
CA LYS A 9 -8.15 -7.40 -13.07
C LYS A 9 -6.98 -8.37 -13.24
N ARG A 10 -6.33 -8.34 -14.41
CA ARG A 10 -5.17 -9.19 -14.71
C ARG A 10 -3.99 -8.92 -13.77
N PHE A 11 -3.70 -7.66 -13.45
CA PHE A 11 -2.69 -7.29 -12.46
C PHE A 11 -3.02 -7.92 -11.10
N THR A 12 -4.26 -7.71 -10.63
CA THR A 12 -4.70 -8.15 -9.30
C THR A 12 -4.66 -9.68 -9.17
N GLU A 13 -5.14 -10.42 -10.18
CA GLU A 13 -5.07 -11.88 -10.22
C GLU A 13 -3.63 -12.39 -10.24
N THR A 14 -2.75 -11.71 -10.98
CA THR A 14 -1.33 -12.07 -11.05
C THR A 14 -0.65 -11.84 -9.69
N LEU A 15 -0.89 -10.68 -9.07
CA LEU A 15 -0.35 -10.36 -7.75
C LEU A 15 -0.86 -11.34 -6.69
N GLN A 16 -2.15 -11.69 -6.72
CA GLN A 16 -2.72 -12.68 -5.80
C GLN A 16 -2.02 -14.03 -5.95
N ARG A 17 -1.83 -14.55 -7.17
CA ARG A 17 -1.10 -15.81 -7.40
C ARG A 17 0.33 -15.77 -6.88
N LEU A 18 1.02 -14.64 -7.02
CA LEU A 18 2.37 -14.46 -6.50
C LEU A 18 2.40 -14.47 -4.97
N VAL A 19 1.42 -13.84 -4.33
CA VAL A 19 1.24 -13.87 -2.87
C VAL A 19 0.88 -15.28 -2.40
N ASP A 20 0.03 -16.00 -3.11
CA ASP A 20 -0.34 -17.38 -2.77
C ASP A 20 0.88 -18.30 -2.87
N HIS A 21 1.68 -18.18 -3.93
CA HIS A 21 2.92 -18.93 -4.09
C HIS A 21 3.94 -18.63 -2.97
N HIS A 22 4.04 -17.37 -2.54
CA HIS A 22 4.83 -17.01 -1.37
C HIS A 22 4.37 -17.77 -0.12
N HIS A 23 3.06 -17.89 0.12
CA HIS A 23 2.52 -18.60 1.28
C HIS A 23 2.67 -20.12 1.20
N VAL A 24 2.79 -20.70 0.01
CA VAL A 24 3.16 -22.13 -0.13
C VAL A 24 4.54 -22.39 0.46
N ILE A 25 5.49 -21.45 0.27
CA ILE A 25 6.86 -21.56 0.77
C ILE A 25 6.96 -21.08 2.23
N TYR A 26 6.23 -20.01 2.56
CA TYR A 26 6.25 -19.35 3.87
C TYR A 26 4.83 -19.23 4.46
N PRO A 27 4.26 -20.32 5.03
CA PRO A 27 2.85 -20.37 5.41
C PRO A 27 2.41 -19.35 6.47
N THR A 28 3.35 -18.92 7.32
CA THR A 28 3.08 -18.03 8.46
C THR A 28 3.69 -16.64 8.32
N LEU A 29 4.47 -16.41 7.26
CA LEU A 29 5.17 -15.15 7.03
C LEU A 29 4.60 -14.49 5.78
N PRO A 30 3.84 -13.40 5.91
CA PRO A 30 3.38 -12.64 4.75
C PRO A 30 4.55 -11.82 4.17
N PRO A 31 4.57 -11.57 2.85
CA PRO A 31 5.60 -10.77 2.21
C PRO A 31 5.46 -9.31 2.64
N LYS A 32 6.27 -8.83 3.60
CA LYS A 32 6.21 -7.45 4.13
C LYS A 32 7.29 -6.56 3.49
N GLY A 33 7.03 -5.24 3.44
CA GLY A 33 7.98 -4.23 2.93
C GLY A 33 8.52 -4.59 1.54
N ARG A 34 9.85 -4.59 1.39
CA ARG A 34 10.56 -4.90 0.13
C ARG A 34 10.10 -6.18 -0.57
N TYR A 35 9.66 -7.20 0.18
CA TYR A 35 9.17 -8.44 -0.42
C TYR A 35 7.86 -8.21 -1.16
N PHE A 36 6.93 -7.44 -0.59
CA PHE A 36 5.69 -7.09 -1.28
C PHE A 36 5.96 -6.19 -2.49
N GLU A 37 6.85 -5.20 -2.34
CA GLU A 37 7.26 -4.32 -3.43
C GLU A 37 7.78 -5.14 -4.62
N TYR A 38 8.62 -6.15 -4.37
CA TYR A 38 9.09 -7.07 -5.41
C TYR A 38 7.96 -7.88 -6.06
N LEU A 39 6.97 -8.35 -5.30
CA LEU A 39 5.82 -9.06 -5.87
C LEU A 39 4.97 -8.15 -6.75
N VAL A 40 4.79 -6.89 -6.35
CA VAL A 40 4.08 -5.87 -7.14
C VAL A 40 4.82 -5.60 -8.45
N GLU A 41 6.13 -5.38 -8.40
CA GLU A 41 6.98 -5.20 -9.57
C GLU A 41 6.90 -6.41 -10.51
N LYS A 42 7.00 -7.63 -9.95
CA LYS A 42 6.89 -8.88 -10.71
C LYS A 42 5.51 -9.05 -11.34
N ALA A 43 4.43 -8.64 -10.67
CA ALA A 43 3.09 -8.67 -11.22
C ALA A 43 2.96 -7.77 -12.46
N PHE A 44 3.45 -6.52 -12.39
CA PHE A 44 3.48 -5.63 -13.54
C PHE A 44 4.32 -6.21 -14.70
N ARG A 45 5.53 -6.70 -14.42
CA ARG A 45 6.35 -7.34 -15.46
C ARG A 45 5.66 -8.53 -16.12
N THR A 46 4.97 -9.36 -15.34
CA THR A 46 4.28 -10.58 -15.82
C THR A 46 3.12 -10.25 -16.77
N ILE A 47 2.38 -9.16 -16.50
CA ILE A 47 1.29 -8.73 -17.38
C ILE A 47 1.79 -7.97 -18.62
N ARG A 48 3.12 -7.92 -18.85
CA ARG A 48 3.78 -7.15 -19.90
C ARG A 48 3.41 -5.67 -19.85
N ALA A 49 3.30 -5.12 -18.64
CA ALA A 49 3.20 -3.68 -18.50
C ALA A 49 4.42 -3.02 -19.17
N PRO A 50 4.24 -1.89 -19.88
CA PRO A 50 5.32 -1.22 -20.61
C PRO A 50 6.59 -1.08 -19.78
N ALA A 51 7.75 -1.34 -20.38
CA ALA A 51 9.05 -1.30 -19.70
C ALA A 51 9.37 0.07 -19.05
N THR A 52 8.67 1.13 -19.47
CA THR A 52 8.72 2.48 -18.89
C THR A 52 8.12 2.58 -17.48
N TRP A 53 7.42 1.54 -16.99
CA TRP A 53 6.66 1.52 -15.73
C TRP A 53 7.42 0.95 -14.52
N VAL A 54 8.68 0.53 -14.68
CA VAL A 54 9.45 -0.06 -13.58
C VAL A 54 10.84 0.57 -13.55
N LYS A 55 10.95 1.71 -12.89
CA LYS A 55 12.24 2.30 -12.53
C LYS A 55 12.49 1.97 -11.04
N PRO A 56 13.49 1.13 -10.70
CA PRO A 56 13.88 0.91 -9.31
C PRO A 56 14.28 2.23 -8.67
N SER A 57 13.89 2.45 -7.42
CA SER A 57 14.35 3.62 -6.67
C SER A 57 15.86 3.49 -6.38
N THR A 58 16.58 4.60 -6.50
CA THR A 58 17.97 4.69 -6.05
C THR A 58 18.00 4.98 -4.55
N PRO A 59 19.00 4.47 -3.80
CA PRO A 59 19.18 4.86 -2.40
C PRO A 59 19.22 6.38 -2.24
N ASN A 60 18.54 6.91 -1.22
CA ASN A 60 18.48 8.34 -0.85
C ASN A 60 17.71 9.30 -1.77
N ALA A 61 17.02 8.83 -2.82
CA ALA A 61 16.08 9.68 -3.53
C ALA A 61 14.76 9.77 -2.73
N PRO A 62 14.15 10.96 -2.55
CA PRO A 62 12.84 11.09 -1.92
C PRO A 62 11.78 10.61 -2.92
N ARG A 63 11.73 9.32 -3.20
CA ARG A 63 11.01 8.82 -4.37
C ARG A 63 10.03 7.72 -4.05
N GLU A 64 8.93 7.80 -4.78
CA GLU A 64 7.75 6.97 -4.66
C GLU A 64 8.07 5.47 -4.74
N ASP A 65 7.24 4.63 -4.11
CA ASP A 65 7.49 3.19 -4.03
C ASP A 65 7.45 2.55 -5.44
N LEU A 66 6.59 3.07 -6.34
CA LEU A 66 6.54 2.68 -7.75
C LEU A 66 5.90 3.78 -8.61
N ILE A 67 6.41 4.00 -9.83
CA ILE A 67 5.77 4.84 -10.84
C ILE A 67 5.36 3.97 -12.03
N VAL A 68 4.07 3.93 -12.34
CA VAL A 68 3.51 3.12 -13.43
C VAL A 68 2.89 4.05 -14.46
N GLY A 69 3.56 4.23 -15.60
CA GLY A 69 3.22 5.27 -16.56
C GLY A 69 3.50 6.65 -15.96
N GLU A 70 2.45 7.42 -15.74
CA GLU A 70 2.51 8.70 -15.01
C GLU A 70 2.01 8.58 -13.57
N THR A 71 1.45 7.42 -13.20
CA THR A 71 0.79 7.25 -11.90
C THR A 71 1.77 6.95 -10.79
N ARG A 72 1.76 7.77 -9.75
CA ARG A 72 2.59 7.63 -8.55
C ARG A 72 1.90 6.73 -7.53
N ILE A 73 2.56 5.64 -7.14
CA ILE A 73 1.97 4.61 -6.27
C ILE A 73 2.76 4.53 -4.97
N SER A 74 2.04 4.50 -3.84
CA SER A 74 2.61 4.04 -2.57
C SER A 74 2.25 2.59 -2.31
N ILE A 75 3.23 1.77 -1.96
CA ILE A 75 3.10 0.36 -1.63
C ILE A 75 3.22 0.21 -0.12
N LYS A 76 2.17 -0.25 0.53
CA LYS A 76 2.13 -0.42 2.00
C LYS A 76 1.82 -1.87 2.39
N THR A 77 2.26 -2.26 3.58
CA THR A 77 1.94 -3.57 4.16
C THR A 77 1.50 -3.41 5.61
N GLU A 78 0.40 -4.06 5.98
CA GLU A 78 -0.08 -4.17 7.35
C GLU A 78 -0.41 -5.63 7.67
N ALA A 79 0.51 -6.30 8.34
CA ALA A 79 0.45 -7.74 8.52
C ALA A 79 0.97 -8.17 9.90
N GLY A 80 0.62 -7.38 10.92
CA GLY A 80 0.95 -7.66 12.31
C GLY A 80 -0.12 -8.54 12.99
N PRO A 81 0.20 -9.18 14.13
CA PRO A 81 -0.77 -9.99 14.88
C PRO A 81 -2.03 -9.24 15.33
N LYS A 82 -1.95 -7.91 15.44
CA LYS A 82 -3.04 -7.01 15.85
C LYS A 82 -3.64 -6.22 14.68
N THR A 83 -3.51 -6.72 13.44
CA THR A 83 -4.08 -6.02 12.27
C THR A 83 -5.61 -6.01 12.39
N SER A 84 -6.20 -4.82 12.50
CA SER A 84 -7.65 -4.67 12.59
C SER A 84 -8.31 -4.95 11.25
N PRO A 85 -9.43 -5.69 11.17
CA PRO A 85 -10.15 -5.83 9.91
C PRO A 85 -10.71 -4.49 9.40
N LYS A 86 -11.02 -3.57 10.31
CA LYS A 86 -11.75 -2.32 10.02
C LYS A 86 -10.83 -1.10 9.85
N PHE A 87 -9.73 -1.05 10.59
CA PHE A 87 -8.88 0.14 10.68
C PHE A 87 -7.46 -0.13 10.18
N ILE A 88 -6.84 0.87 9.54
CA ILE A 88 -5.43 0.88 9.16
C ILE A 88 -4.67 1.70 10.19
N HIS A 89 -3.59 1.16 10.75
CA HIS A 89 -2.78 1.92 11.69
C HIS A 89 -2.01 3.03 10.97
N ILE A 90 -2.10 4.28 11.47
CA ILE A 90 -1.54 5.46 10.80
C ILE A 90 -0.03 5.37 10.52
N THR A 91 0.72 4.70 11.40
CA THR A 91 2.16 4.45 11.23
C THR A 91 2.50 3.51 10.05
N LYS A 92 1.50 2.83 9.46
CA LYS A 92 1.67 2.09 8.21
C LYS A 92 1.58 2.98 6.98
N LEU A 93 1.01 4.17 7.13
CA LEU A 93 0.91 5.17 6.09
C LEU A 93 2.10 6.13 6.11
N LEU A 94 2.75 6.32 7.27
CA LEU A 94 3.90 7.19 7.45
C LEU A 94 4.98 6.54 8.34
N THR A 95 6.21 6.42 7.82
CA THR A 95 7.36 5.81 8.54
C THR A 95 8.29 6.81 9.20
N THR A 96 8.12 8.12 8.99
CA THR A 96 9.00 9.16 9.55
C THR A 96 8.36 9.86 10.74
N GLU A 97 8.44 9.22 11.90
CA GLU A 97 7.95 9.74 13.17
C GLU A 97 8.91 10.83 13.70
N LYS A 98 8.64 12.09 13.36
CA LYS A 98 9.33 13.25 13.96
C LYS A 98 8.54 13.73 15.19
N ARG A 99 9.19 14.31 16.20
CA ARG A 99 8.44 15.00 17.28
C ARG A 99 7.75 16.26 16.75
N PRO A 100 6.59 16.69 17.30
CA PRO A 100 5.76 16.03 18.33
C PRO A 100 4.97 14.82 17.77
N TRP A 101 4.47 13.97 18.66
CA TRP A 101 3.71 12.75 18.36
C TRP A 101 2.25 12.90 18.83
N THR A 102 1.59 13.98 18.41
CA THR A 102 0.15 14.18 18.64
C THR A 102 -0.65 13.60 17.49
N ALA A 103 -1.93 13.25 17.72
CA ALA A 103 -2.83 12.77 16.68
C ALA A 103 -2.85 13.72 15.46
N ASP A 104 -3.07 15.01 15.69
CA ASP A 104 -3.07 16.05 14.65
C ASP A 104 -1.78 16.07 13.84
N SER A 105 -0.62 16.02 14.53
CA SER A 105 0.67 16.05 13.86
C SER A 105 0.91 14.81 13.00
N LEU A 106 0.40 13.64 13.41
CA LEU A 106 0.51 12.40 12.65
C LEU A 106 -0.45 12.40 11.45
N ILE A 107 -1.68 12.89 11.62
CA ILE A 107 -2.67 13.02 10.54
C ILE A 107 -2.15 13.97 9.47
N GLN A 108 -1.75 15.18 9.85
CA GLN A 108 -1.25 16.20 8.91
C GLN A 108 -0.06 15.68 8.11
N ARG A 109 0.91 15.04 8.78
CA ARG A 109 2.08 14.49 8.10
C ARG A 109 1.74 13.30 7.21
N THR A 110 0.79 12.47 7.62
CA THR A 110 0.31 11.35 6.80
C THR A 110 -0.32 11.89 5.53
N ILE A 111 -1.20 12.89 5.62
CA ILE A 111 -1.81 13.54 4.45
C ILE A 111 -0.72 14.16 3.56
N GLN A 112 0.23 14.90 4.13
CA GLN A 112 1.32 15.51 3.36
C GLN A 112 2.25 14.48 2.70
N HIS A 113 2.44 13.32 3.32
CA HIS A 113 3.19 12.22 2.72
C HIS A 113 2.40 11.56 1.59
N LEU A 114 1.13 11.24 1.84
CA LEU A 114 0.25 10.56 0.89
C LEU A 114 -0.10 11.43 -0.32
N SER A 115 -0.11 12.76 -0.19
CA SER A 115 -0.39 13.69 -1.29
C SER A 115 0.64 13.66 -2.43
N ARG A 116 1.78 12.99 -2.22
CA ARG A 116 2.79 12.74 -3.26
C ARG A 116 2.39 11.61 -4.20
N TYR A 117 1.38 10.83 -3.84
CA TYR A 117 0.94 9.66 -4.58
C TYR A 117 -0.47 9.88 -5.10
N GLU A 118 -0.83 9.15 -6.14
CA GLU A 118 -2.20 9.13 -6.66
C GLU A 118 -2.96 7.89 -6.20
N ARG A 119 -2.23 6.80 -5.93
CA ARG A 119 -2.79 5.51 -5.53
C ARG A 119 -1.97 4.89 -4.40
N ILE A 120 -2.65 4.14 -3.55
CA ILE A 120 -2.04 3.31 -2.53
C ILE A 120 -2.43 1.86 -2.79
N LEU A 121 -1.44 0.98 -2.89
CA LEU A 121 -1.61 -0.46 -2.95
C LEU A 121 -1.18 -1.04 -1.61
N MET A 122 -2.11 -1.69 -0.90
CA MET A 122 -1.84 -2.23 0.42
C MET A 122 -2.07 -3.74 0.49
N LEU A 123 -1.07 -4.46 1.02
CA LEU A 123 -1.23 -5.84 1.47
C LEU A 123 -1.64 -5.86 2.94
N ARG A 124 -2.78 -6.49 3.25
CA ARG A 124 -3.25 -6.69 4.63
C ARG A 124 -3.35 -8.16 4.97
N ALA A 125 -2.64 -8.62 6.00
CA ALA A 125 -2.80 -10.00 6.51
C ALA A 125 -3.59 -9.95 7.82
N ILE A 126 -4.92 -10.08 7.71
CA ILE A 126 -5.87 -9.92 8.83
C ILE A 126 -6.11 -11.23 9.58
N LEU A 127 -5.91 -12.37 8.91
CA LEU A 127 -6.00 -13.72 9.48
C LEU A 127 -4.79 -14.53 9.03
N LYS A 128 -4.38 -15.54 9.81
CA LYS A 128 -3.16 -16.37 9.62
C LYS A 128 -2.93 -16.88 8.19
N LEU A 129 -3.94 -16.87 7.31
CA LEU A 129 -3.89 -17.43 5.96
C LEU A 129 -4.58 -16.58 4.86
N LYS A 130 -5.03 -15.35 5.15
CA LYS A 130 -5.71 -14.52 4.14
C LYS A 130 -5.10 -13.12 4.05
N CYS A 131 -4.27 -12.94 3.03
CA CYS A 131 -3.86 -11.61 2.58
C CYS A 131 -5.00 -10.98 1.75
N GLN A 132 -5.26 -9.70 1.99
CA GLN A 132 -6.17 -8.87 1.21
C GLN A 132 -5.36 -7.80 0.50
N ILE A 133 -5.61 -7.62 -0.80
CA ILE A 133 -5.09 -6.51 -1.57
C ILE A 133 -6.14 -5.40 -1.55
N ARG A 134 -5.77 -4.22 -1.04
CA ARG A 134 -6.63 -3.03 -1.07
C ARG A 134 -6.05 -2.01 -2.03
N ARG A 135 -6.93 -1.48 -2.88
CA ARG A 135 -6.66 -0.37 -3.80
C ARG A 135 -7.35 0.84 -3.19
N LEU A 136 -6.58 1.85 -2.80
CA LEU A 136 -7.10 3.08 -2.23
C LEU A 136 -6.65 4.26 -3.09
N THR A 137 -7.54 5.23 -3.26
CA THR A 137 -7.23 6.57 -3.75
C THR A 137 -6.85 7.45 -2.56
N VAL A 138 -6.03 8.47 -2.80
CA VAL A 138 -5.67 9.42 -1.73
C VAL A 138 -6.88 10.24 -1.29
N THR A 139 -7.85 10.48 -2.17
CA THR A 139 -9.13 11.11 -1.83
C THR A 139 -9.95 10.26 -0.85
N GLU A 140 -9.94 8.93 -0.98
CA GLU A 140 -10.53 8.02 0.02
C GLU A 140 -9.78 8.04 1.36
N CYS A 141 -8.56 8.59 1.42
CA CYS A 141 -7.86 8.87 2.67
C CYS A 141 -8.26 10.20 3.32
N GLN A 142 -9.13 11.03 2.70
CA GLN A 142 -9.77 12.15 3.42
C GLN A 142 -10.67 11.67 4.56
N LEU A 143 -11.07 10.39 4.57
CA LEU A 143 -11.65 9.72 5.74
C LEU A 143 -10.74 9.75 6.98
N LEU A 144 -9.43 10.03 6.85
CA LEU A 144 -8.53 10.24 7.99
C LEU A 144 -8.79 11.57 8.73
N LEU A 145 -9.57 12.48 8.14
CA LEU A 145 -10.02 13.73 8.76
C LEU A 145 -11.34 13.57 9.53
N GLU A 146 -12.07 12.46 9.32
CA GLU A 146 -13.36 12.18 9.99
C GLU A 146 -13.19 11.37 11.29
N TRP A 147 -11.96 11.25 11.81
CA TRP A 147 -11.65 10.39 12.97
C TRP A 147 -12.13 10.92 14.32
N ASP A 148 -12.81 12.07 14.35
CA ASP A 148 -13.49 12.62 15.54
C ASP A 148 -14.99 12.32 15.54
N ILE A 149 -15.36 11.04 15.49
CA ILE A 149 -16.69 10.63 15.95
C ILE A 149 -16.47 9.58 17.03
N GLU A 150 -16.56 10.04 18.28
CA GLU A 150 -16.62 9.18 19.46
C GLU A 150 -17.67 8.07 19.24
N PRO A 151 -17.44 6.85 19.73
CA PRO A 151 -18.51 5.87 19.81
C PRO A 151 -19.59 6.43 20.73
N THR A 152 -20.72 6.85 20.16
CA THR A 152 -21.96 7.03 20.93
C THR A 152 -22.33 5.68 21.54
N ASP A 153 -22.60 5.72 22.84
CA ASP A 153 -22.95 4.59 23.73
C ASP A 153 -23.97 3.58 23.14
#